data_AF-A0A6N2DXS7-F1
#
_entry.id   AF-A0A6N2DXS7-F1
#
_cell.length_a   1.000
_cell.length_b   1.000
_cell.length_c   1.000
_cell.angle_alpha   90.00
_cell.angle_beta   90.00
_cell.angle_gamma   90.00
#
_symmetry.space_group_name_H-M   'P 1'
#
loop_
_entity.id
_entity.type
_entity.pdbx_description
1 polymer ?
#
loop_
_entity_poly.entity_id
_entity_poly.type
_entity_poly.pdbx_seq_one_letter_code
_entity_poly.pdbx_strand_id
1 'polypeptide(L)' 'MLRQFRLLQDAPALARPWTEESELRALIIGFGVAGYVARYRHAPNEDAVYVPAFRHQRQAGY' A
#
# COMPACT_ATOMS: atom_id res chain seq x y z
N MET A 1 11.66 1.83 9.99
CA MET A 1 10.89 0.58 9.77
C MET A 1 9.38 0.73 9.96
N LEU A 2 8.85 1.39 11.01
CA LEU A 2 7.38 1.57 11.19
C LEU A 2 6.74 2.80 10.50
N ARG A 3 7.52 3.75 9.97
CA ARG A 3 6.99 5.08 9.61
C ARG A 3 6.03 5.06 8.42
N GLN A 4 6.19 4.14 7.47
CA GLN A 4 5.38 4.09 6.26
C GLN A 4 3.97 3.56 6.51
N PHE A 5 3.79 2.63 7.45
CA PHE A 5 2.45 2.17 7.83
C PHE A 5 1.68 3.23 8.62
N ARG A 6 2.38 4.12 9.33
CA ARG A 6 1.74 5.25 10.01
C ARG A 6 1.01 6.19 9.04
N LEU A 7 1.50 6.31 7.80
CA LEU A 7 0.78 7.04 6.74
C LEU A 7 -0.56 6.39 6.37
N LEU A 8 -0.70 5.06 6.53
CA LEU A 8 -1.99 4.38 6.35
C LEU A 8 -2.96 4.66 7.49
N GLN A 9 -2.46 4.98 8.68
CA GLN A 9 -3.29 5.37 9.83
C GLN A 9 -3.74 6.84 9.70
N ASP A 10 -2.84 7.73 9.29
CA ASP A 10 -3.12 9.17 9.24
C ASP A 10 -3.82 9.61 7.94
N ALA A 11 -3.49 8.99 6.80
CA ALA A 11 -3.99 9.43 5.49
C ALA A 11 -4.06 8.30 4.43
N PRO A 12 -4.87 7.24 4.65
CA PRO A 12 -4.98 6.10 3.73
C PRO A 12 -5.52 6.46 2.33
N ALA A 13 -6.17 7.62 2.17
CA ALA A 13 -6.70 8.08 0.90
C ALA A 13 -5.64 8.73 -0.03
N LEU A 14 -4.46 9.09 0.50
CA LEU A 14 -3.41 9.78 -0.28
C LEU A 14 -2.61 8.84 -1.19
N ALA A 15 -2.68 7.52 -1.02
CA ALA A 15 -1.97 6.62 -1.90
C ALA A 15 -2.65 6.52 -3.27
N ARG A 16 -1.82 6.32 -4.28
CA ARG A 16 -2.25 6.23 -5.67
C ARG A 16 -3.19 5.02 -5.86
N PRO A 17 -4.35 5.19 -6.52
CA PRO A 17 -5.20 4.08 -6.92
C PRO A 17 -4.44 3.15 -7.87
N TRP A 18 -4.66 1.85 -7.74
CA TRP A 18 -4.09 0.86 -8.65
C TRP A 18 -4.88 0.85 -9.95
N THR A 19 -4.20 0.91 -11.08
CA THR A 19 -4.79 1.18 -12.40
C THR A 19 -5.78 0.12 -12.89
N GLU A 20 -5.66 -1.13 -12.43
CA GLU A 20 -6.57 -2.23 -12.83
C GLU A 20 -7.72 -2.46 -11.85
N GLU A 21 -7.57 -2.07 -10.58
CA GLU A 21 -8.53 -2.32 -9.51
C GLU A 21 -8.69 -1.03 -8.72
N SER A 22 -9.66 -0.19 -9.08
CA SER A 22 -9.91 1.13 -8.47
C SER A 22 -10.09 1.11 -6.95
N GLU A 23 -10.46 -0.04 -6.38
CA GLU A 23 -10.64 -0.23 -4.94
C GLU A 23 -9.32 -0.54 -4.20
N LEU A 24 -8.29 -0.97 -4.94
CA LEU A 24 -6.96 -1.25 -4.40
C LEU A 24 -6.04 -0.05 -4.55
N ARG A 25 -5.21 0.15 -3.54
CA ARG A 25 -4.18 1.19 -3.49
C ARG A 25 -2.83 0.56 -3.22
N ALA A 26 -1.78 1.19 -3.73
CA ALA A 26 -0.41 0.73 -3.51
C ALA A 26 0.34 1.67 -2.56
N LEU A 27 0.91 1.11 -1.50
CA LEU A 27 1.89 1.78 -0.67
C LEU A 27 3.29 1.36 -1.12
N ILE A 28 4.06 2.33 -1.63
CA ILE A 28 5.47 2.12 -1.95
C ILE A 28 6.29 2.26 -0.66
N ILE A 29 6.99 1.20 -0.30
CA ILE A 29 7.89 1.13 0.84
C ILE A 29 9.32 1.14 0.31
N GLY A 30 9.99 2.28 0.38
CA GLY A 30 11.43 2.40 0.13
C GLY A 30 12.24 1.68 1.20
N PHE A 31 12.37 0.36 1.08
CA PHE A 31 13.18 -0.49 1.94
C PHE A 31 14.10 -1.37 1.09
N GLY A 32 15.39 -1.44 1.47
CA GLY A 32 16.42 -2.14 0.70
C GLY A 32 16.71 -1.49 -0.66
N VAL A 33 17.41 -2.22 -1.52
CA VAL A 33 17.96 -1.71 -2.80
C VAL A 33 16.88 -1.55 -3.88
N ALA A 34 15.74 -2.19 -3.70
CA ALA A 34 14.79 -2.41 -4.78
C ALA A 34 13.32 -2.34 -4.32
N GLY A 35 13.04 -1.70 -3.19
CA GLY A 35 11.69 -1.32 -2.76
C GLY A 35 10.65 -2.45 -2.61
N TYR A 36 9.62 -2.17 -1.85
CA TYR A 36 8.48 -3.07 -1.66
C TYR A 36 7.19 -2.34 -1.99
N VAL A 37 6.20 -3.09 -2.43
CA VAL A 37 4.85 -2.59 -2.68
C VAL A 37 3.88 -3.38 -1.83
N ALA A 38 3.15 -2.68 -0.96
CA ALA A 38 1.99 -3.21 -0.26
C ALA A 38 0.75 -2.88 -1.07
N ARG A 39 -0.06 -3.88 -1.41
CA ARG A 39 -1.42 -3.62 -1.89
C ARG A 39 -2.35 -3.57 -0.71
N TYR A 40 -3.19 -2.54 -0.64
CA TYR A 40 -4.14 -2.39 0.44
C TYR A 40 -5.49 -1.88 -0.03
N ARG A 41 -6.52 -2.19 0.76
CA ARG A 41 -7.88 -1.66 0.62
C ARG A 41 -8.21 -0.86 1.88
N HIS A 42 -8.75 0.34 1.71
CA HIS A 42 -9.28 1.13 2.81
C HIS A 42 -10.78 0.83 2.97
N ALA A 43 -11.19 0.39 4.15
CA ALA A 43 -12.58 0.09 4.49
C ALA A 43 -13.06 1.13 5.53
N PRO A 44 -13.54 2.31 5.09
CA PRO A 44 -13.89 3.41 6.00
C PRO A 44 -15.02 3.06 6.96
N ASN A 45 -15.94 2.17 6.56
CA ASN A 45 -17.04 1.70 7.41
C ASN A 45 -16.57 0.81 8.57
N GLU A 46 -15.38 0.24 8.46
CA GLU A 46 -14.77 -0.65 9.45
C GLU A 46 -13.60 0.02 10.19
N ASP A 47 -13.29 1.28 9.85
CA ASP A 47 -12.09 2.02 10.29
C ASP A 47 -10.80 1.19 10.16
N ALA A 48 -10.69 0.46 9.05
CA ALA A 48 -9.67 -0.57 8.85
C ALA A 48 -8.96 -0.46 7.50
N VAL A 49 -7.69 -0.89 7.51
CA VAL A 49 -6.87 -1.06 6.31
C VAL A 49 -6.45 -2.51 6.18
N TYR A 50 -6.87 -3.16 5.10
CA TYR A 50 -6.53 -4.54 4.81
C TYR A 50 -5.36 -4.58 3.84
N VAL A 51 -4.30 -5.31 4.20
CA VAL A 51 -3.09 -5.47 3.37
C VAL A 51 -2.95 -6.94 2.96
N PRO A 52 -3.69 -7.40 1.92
CA PRO A 52 -3.75 -8.82 1.56
C PRO A 52 -2.42 -9.36 1.01
N ALA A 53 -1.54 -8.50 0.48
CA ALA A 53 -0.28 -8.94 -0.09
C ALA A 53 0.84 -7.90 0.01
N PHE A 54 2.05 -8.41 0.25
CA PHE A 54 3.31 -7.69 0.16
C PHE A 54 4.18 -8.31 -0.92
N ARG A 55 4.68 -7.50 -1.86
CA ARG A 55 5.57 -7.97 -2.94
C ARG A 55 6.76 -7.05 -3.12
N HIS A 56 7.88 -7.62 -3.57
CA HIS A 56 9.06 -6.86 -3.94
C HIS A 56 8.80 -6.10 -5.26
N GLN A 57 9.26 -4.85 -5.40
CA GLN A 57 8.88 -4.02 -6.56
C GLN A 57 9.29 -4.68 -7.89
N ARG A 58 10.44 -5.37 -7.90
CA ARG A 58 10.96 -6.14 -9.04
C ARG A 58 10.09 -7.32 -9.46
N GLN A 59 9.25 -7.85 -8.57
CA GLN A 59 8.31 -8.93 -8.86
C GLN A 59 6.88 -8.41 -9.12
N ALA A 60 6.62 -7.13 -8.84
CA ALA A 60 5.30 -6.51 -9.00
C ALA A 60 5.11 -5.85 -10.37
N GLY A 61 6.13 -5.90 -11.25
CA GLY A 61 6.06 -5.33 -12.61
C GLY A 61 6.19 -3.81 -12.66
N TYR A 62 6.85 -3.20 -11.67
CA TYR A 62 7.15 -1.77 -11.64
C TYR A 62 8.48 -1.44 -12.30
#